data_AF-A0A928QUS9-F1
#
_entry.id   AF-A0A928QUS9-F1
#
_cell.length_a   1.000
_cell.length_b   1.000
_cell.length_c   1.000
_cell.angle_alpha   90.00
_cell.angle_beta   90.00
_cell.angle_gamma   90.00
#
_symmetry.space_group_name_H-M   'P 1'
#
loop_
_entity.id
_entity.type
_entity.pdbx_description
1 polymer ?
#
loop_
_entity_poly.entity_id
_entity_poly.type
_entity_poly.pdbx_seq_one_letter_code
_entity_poly.pdbx_strand_id
1 'polypeptide(L)'
;MRRSIMEQTEETISMLDLMIRPAFCVKDGIIVRVNEAARKHMIDIQMPVAQMLLTGVQEYADFQDGCLYLTLSLSGLPCGASVTRMDGFDVFLLEEDDDRAELQSMALAAQELRKPLSSIMTVTDGLFPLAKSDMDPSMQDQVARINRGLFQMQRIICNMSDAYRYYQDTDAYQETRDIGAVLDEIFSNAAPLLRQISIDLHYTGLQESIFCLADEEKLERAVNNILSNAVKFMPADGTIEAKLTRRGQTLYLTVQDNGSGVLEALRSSVYTRFRREPSLEDSRFGIGLGMVLIRSAASAHGGTVLLDRTKDGLNRLTMTLSIRQNTESIVRTPTRTLHPDYAGERDHRLLELSEILPAELYK
;
A
#
# COMPACT_ATOMS: atom_id res chain seq x y z
N MET A 1 -20.95 -25.80 -25.13
CA MET A 1 -20.65 -25.31 -23.76
C MET A 1 -19.35 -25.90 -23.20
N ARG A 2 -19.13 -27.23 -23.16
CA ARG A 2 -17.84 -27.82 -22.70
C ARG A 2 -16.59 -27.48 -23.53
N ARG A 3 -16.71 -27.25 -24.84
CA ARG A 3 -15.58 -26.86 -25.71
C ARG A 3 -15.04 -25.44 -25.41
N SER A 4 -15.92 -24.49 -25.13
CA SER A 4 -15.56 -23.09 -24.85
C SER A 4 -14.84 -22.90 -23.50
N ILE A 5 -15.14 -23.72 -22.50
CA ILE A 5 -14.43 -23.71 -21.20
C ILE A 5 -13.03 -24.34 -21.35
N MET A 6 -12.88 -25.36 -22.21
CA MET A 6 -11.60 -26.02 -22.47
C MET A 6 -10.64 -25.12 -23.25
N GLU A 7 -11.15 -24.38 -24.23
CA GLU A 7 -10.38 -23.37 -24.99
C GLU A 7 -9.92 -22.21 -24.09
N GLN A 8 -10.80 -21.69 -23.22
CA GLN A 8 -10.42 -20.66 -22.23
C GLN A 8 -9.38 -21.16 -21.22
N THR A 9 -9.49 -22.41 -20.79
CA THR A 9 -8.52 -23.04 -19.87
C THR A 9 -7.11 -23.15 -20.50
N GLU A 10 -7.04 -23.48 -21.79
CA GLU A 10 -5.76 -23.52 -22.52
C GLU A 10 -5.17 -22.13 -22.75
N GLU A 11 -6.01 -21.10 -22.94
CA GLU A 11 -5.57 -19.71 -23.06
C GLU A 11 -4.96 -19.17 -21.76
N THR A 12 -5.61 -19.32 -20.60
CA THR A 12 -5.06 -18.86 -19.31
C THR A 12 -3.73 -19.55 -18.98
N ILE A 13 -3.64 -20.86 -19.27
CA ILE A 13 -2.43 -21.66 -19.07
C ILE A 13 -1.32 -21.24 -20.05
N SER A 14 -1.66 -20.92 -21.30
CA SER A 14 -0.70 -20.45 -22.31
C SER A 14 -0.24 -19.02 -22.04
N MET A 15 -1.09 -18.17 -21.45
CA MET A 15 -0.71 -16.82 -21.02
C MET A 15 0.35 -16.84 -19.91
N LEU A 16 0.36 -17.87 -19.05
CA LEU A 16 1.35 -17.99 -17.96
C LEU A 16 2.79 -18.01 -18.48
N ASP A 17 3.02 -18.65 -19.64
CA ASP A 17 4.35 -18.75 -20.25
C ASP A 17 4.77 -17.47 -21.00
N LEU A 18 3.82 -16.57 -21.28
CA LEU A 18 4.11 -15.23 -21.82
C LEU A 18 4.51 -14.24 -20.71
N MET A 19 4.32 -14.62 -19.44
CA MET A 19 4.68 -13.76 -18.31
C MET A 19 6.19 -13.77 -18.10
N ILE A 20 6.77 -12.58 -18.07
CA ILE A 20 8.20 -12.39 -17.78
C ILE A 20 8.50 -12.73 -16.31
N ARG A 21 7.53 -12.49 -15.42
CA ARG A 21 7.67 -12.70 -13.98
C ARG A 21 7.42 -14.15 -13.59
N PRO A 22 8.07 -14.67 -12.53
CA PRO A 22 7.75 -15.95 -11.94
C PRO A 22 6.28 -16.02 -11.52
N ALA A 23 5.59 -17.00 -12.09
CA ALA A 23 4.17 -17.20 -11.88
C ALA A 23 3.83 -18.69 -11.80
N PHE A 24 2.76 -19.00 -11.07
CA PHE A 24 2.22 -20.35 -11.01
C PHE A 24 0.70 -20.34 -10.94
N CYS A 25 0.08 -21.38 -11.49
CA CYS A 25 -1.37 -21.58 -11.46
C CYS A 25 -1.74 -22.60 -10.40
N VAL A 26 -2.82 -22.31 -9.69
CA VAL A 26 -3.49 -23.20 -8.75
C VAL A 26 -4.90 -23.49 -9.22
N LYS A 27 -5.32 -24.75 -9.09
CA LYS A 27 -6.70 -25.18 -9.32
C LYS A 27 -7.13 -26.08 -8.18
N ASP A 28 -8.31 -25.82 -7.63
CA ASP A 28 -8.86 -26.59 -6.50
C ASP A 28 -7.86 -26.72 -5.32
N GLY A 29 -7.08 -25.65 -5.08
CA GLY A 29 -6.06 -25.59 -4.03
C GLY A 29 -4.73 -26.31 -4.34
N ILE A 30 -4.59 -26.90 -5.53
CA ILE A 30 -3.40 -27.65 -5.95
C ILE A 30 -2.65 -26.89 -7.05
N ILE A 31 -1.32 -26.81 -6.95
CA ILE A 31 -0.48 -26.20 -7.98
C ILE A 31 -0.49 -27.09 -9.22
N VAL A 32 -0.93 -26.53 -10.35
CA VAL A 32 -1.07 -27.28 -11.61
C VAL A 32 -0.01 -26.91 -12.64
N ARG A 33 0.58 -25.72 -12.56
CA ARG A 33 1.61 -25.26 -13.49
C ARG A 33 2.47 -24.17 -12.89
N VAL A 34 3.72 -24.10 -13.35
CA VAL A 34 4.70 -23.05 -13.07
C VAL A 34 5.29 -22.61 -14.40
N ASN A 35 5.49 -21.30 -14.60
CA ASN A 35 6.14 -20.80 -15.81
C ASN A 35 7.67 -20.96 -15.76
N GLU A 36 8.34 -20.64 -16.87
CA GLU A 36 9.79 -20.77 -16.99
C GLU A 36 10.54 -19.94 -15.94
N ALA A 37 10.13 -18.68 -15.73
CA ALA A 37 10.74 -17.78 -14.76
C ALA A 37 10.64 -18.31 -13.32
N ALA A 38 9.58 -19.05 -12.98
CA ALA A 38 9.38 -19.63 -11.67
C ALA A 38 10.15 -20.93 -11.40
N ARG A 39 10.76 -21.55 -12.43
CA ARG A 39 11.50 -22.83 -12.25
C ARG A 39 12.66 -22.72 -11.27
N LYS A 40 13.31 -21.54 -11.20
CA LYS A 40 14.40 -21.27 -10.24
C LYS A 40 13.98 -21.38 -8.78
N HIS A 41 12.68 -21.23 -8.48
CA HIS A 41 12.14 -21.30 -7.13
C HIS A 41 11.77 -22.73 -6.69
N MET A 42 11.98 -23.74 -7.55
CA MET A 42 11.75 -25.16 -7.24
C MET A 42 10.35 -25.45 -6.68
N ILE A 43 9.31 -24.82 -7.25
CA ILE A 43 7.93 -25.02 -6.82
C ILE A 43 7.41 -26.36 -7.35
N ASP A 44 6.96 -27.22 -6.43
CA ASP A 44 6.46 -28.56 -6.77
C ASP A 44 5.04 -28.52 -7.32
N ILE A 45 4.88 -29.03 -8.54
CA ILE A 45 3.56 -29.29 -9.13
C ILE A 45 2.87 -30.39 -8.30
N GLN A 46 1.55 -30.26 -8.11
CA GLN A 46 0.71 -31.08 -7.24
C GLN A 46 0.83 -30.83 -5.73
N MET A 47 1.66 -29.88 -5.31
CA MET A 47 1.66 -29.43 -3.92
C MET A 47 0.39 -28.63 -3.62
N PRO A 48 -0.24 -28.82 -2.44
CA PRO A 48 -1.30 -27.93 -1.97
C PRO A 48 -0.73 -26.53 -1.67
N VAL A 49 -1.27 -25.49 -2.29
CA VAL A 49 -0.77 -24.11 -2.11
C VAL A 49 -0.87 -23.63 -0.66
N ALA A 50 -1.84 -24.16 0.09
CA ALA A 50 -2.02 -23.85 1.51
C ALA A 50 -0.78 -24.14 2.36
N GLN A 51 0.09 -25.07 1.95
CA GLN A 51 1.36 -25.37 2.64
C GLN A 51 2.42 -24.29 2.45
N MET A 52 2.26 -23.44 1.43
CA MET A 52 3.18 -22.35 1.12
C MET A 52 2.73 -21.04 1.75
N LEU A 53 1.46 -20.88 2.13
CA LEU A 53 0.93 -19.62 2.68
C LEU A 53 1.52 -19.35 4.09
N LEU A 54 2.33 -18.29 4.21
CA LEU A 54 2.78 -17.75 5.51
C LEU A 54 1.77 -16.77 6.10
N THR A 55 1.06 -16.03 5.25
CA THR A 55 -0.04 -15.13 5.61
C THR A 55 -1.23 -15.40 4.71
N GLY A 56 -2.43 -14.97 5.12
CA GLY A 56 -3.58 -14.97 4.22
C GLY A 56 -4.28 -16.31 4.04
N VAL A 57 -4.06 -17.31 4.91
CA VAL A 57 -4.67 -18.64 4.76
C VAL A 57 -6.20 -18.55 4.70
N GLN A 58 -6.79 -17.82 5.65
CA GLN A 58 -8.25 -17.65 5.71
C GLN A 58 -8.74 -16.74 4.59
N GLU A 59 -8.02 -15.65 4.33
CA GLU A 59 -8.34 -14.69 3.27
C GLU A 59 -8.30 -15.32 1.88
N TYR A 60 -7.36 -16.24 1.63
CA TYR A 60 -7.28 -17.00 0.39
C TYR A 60 -8.39 -18.04 0.26
N ALA A 61 -8.78 -18.68 1.37
CA ALA A 61 -9.92 -19.61 1.38
C ALA A 61 -11.25 -18.88 1.07
N ASP A 62 -11.41 -17.65 1.57
CA ASP A 62 -12.59 -16.80 1.35
C ASP A 62 -12.48 -15.94 0.08
N PHE A 63 -11.33 -15.95 -0.60
CA PHE A 63 -11.07 -15.14 -1.80
C PHE A 63 -12.01 -15.54 -2.92
N GLN A 64 -12.68 -14.56 -3.55
CA GLN A 64 -13.64 -14.81 -4.64
C GLN A 64 -13.21 -14.13 -5.94
N ASP A 65 -12.89 -12.85 -5.88
CA ASP A 65 -12.49 -12.01 -7.01
C ASP A 65 -11.57 -10.88 -6.50
N GLY A 66 -10.95 -10.16 -7.43
CA GLY A 66 -10.02 -9.09 -7.16
C GLY A 66 -8.56 -9.56 -7.18
N CYS A 67 -7.72 -8.89 -6.39
CA CYS A 67 -6.31 -9.18 -6.25
C CYS A 67 -5.95 -9.25 -4.77
N LEU A 68 -5.50 -10.42 -4.30
CA LEU A 68 -5.07 -10.65 -2.93
C LEU A 68 -3.54 -10.69 -2.86
N TYR A 69 -2.95 -9.84 -2.05
CA TYR A 69 -1.53 -9.82 -1.74
C TYR A 69 -1.27 -10.55 -0.42
N LEU A 70 -0.37 -11.52 -0.47
CA LEU A 70 -0.03 -12.40 0.64
C LEU A 70 1.46 -12.76 0.62
N THR A 71 1.91 -13.47 1.65
CA THR A 71 3.30 -13.93 1.76
C THR A 71 3.35 -15.44 1.69
N LEU A 72 4.23 -15.96 0.85
CA LEU A 72 4.53 -17.37 0.67
C LEU A 72 5.87 -17.75 1.32
N SER A 73 6.02 -19.02 1.69
CA SER A 73 7.29 -19.64 2.04
C SER A 73 7.82 -20.37 0.81
N LEU A 74 8.87 -19.82 0.19
CA LEU A 74 9.58 -20.44 -0.92
C LEU A 74 10.97 -20.85 -0.44
N SER A 75 11.27 -22.15 -0.44
CA SER A 75 12.55 -22.69 0.01
C SER A 75 12.96 -22.23 1.43
N GLY A 76 11.98 -22.02 2.31
CA GLY A 76 12.18 -21.55 3.69
C GLY A 76 12.36 -20.04 3.83
N LEU A 77 12.23 -19.28 2.75
CA LEU A 77 12.31 -17.82 2.75
C LEU A 77 10.94 -17.18 2.47
N PRO A 78 10.59 -16.08 3.15
CA PRO A 78 9.37 -15.34 2.84
C PRO A 78 9.47 -14.66 1.48
N CYS A 79 8.47 -14.86 0.64
CA CYS A 79 8.32 -14.25 -0.67
C CYS A 79 6.92 -13.65 -0.79
N GLY A 80 6.83 -12.35 -1.06
CA GLY A 80 5.55 -11.72 -1.35
C GLY A 80 4.98 -12.24 -2.67
N ALA A 81 3.66 -12.40 -2.72
CA ALA A 81 2.96 -12.79 -3.91
C ALA A 81 1.61 -12.08 -4.01
N SER A 82 1.12 -11.95 -5.24
CA SER A 82 -0.25 -11.56 -5.51
C SER A 82 -0.99 -12.70 -6.20
N VAL A 83 -2.23 -12.94 -5.82
CA VAL A 83 -3.11 -13.90 -6.50
C VAL A 83 -4.33 -13.21 -7.08
N THR A 84 -4.64 -13.56 -8.33
CA THR A 84 -5.85 -13.14 -9.05
C THR A 84 -6.55 -14.37 -9.59
N ARG A 85 -7.87 -14.41 -9.47
CA ARG A 85 -8.67 -15.51 -10.03
C ARG A 85 -9.08 -15.20 -11.46
N MET A 86 -8.74 -16.10 -12.39
CA MET A 86 -9.01 -15.96 -13.82
C MET A 86 -9.47 -17.30 -14.39
N ASP A 87 -10.65 -17.35 -15.00
CA ASP A 87 -11.20 -18.53 -15.68
C ASP A 87 -11.19 -19.82 -14.82
N GLY A 88 -11.41 -19.69 -13.51
CA GLY A 88 -11.42 -20.81 -12.56
C GLY A 88 -10.03 -21.28 -12.10
N PHE A 89 -8.98 -20.52 -12.42
CA PHE A 89 -7.63 -20.71 -11.91
C PHE A 89 -7.23 -19.55 -11.00
N ASP A 90 -6.45 -19.88 -9.98
CA ASP A 90 -5.78 -18.90 -9.13
C ASP A 90 -4.36 -18.69 -9.68
N VAL A 91 -4.11 -17.53 -10.25
CA VAL A 91 -2.82 -17.17 -10.84
C VAL A 91 -2.02 -16.40 -9.80
N PHE A 92 -0.94 -17.02 -9.31
CA PHE A 92 0.00 -16.41 -8.39
C PHE A 92 1.14 -15.77 -9.17
N LEU A 93 1.48 -14.54 -8.81
CA LEU A 93 2.66 -13.81 -9.27
C LEU A 93 3.58 -13.55 -8.10
N LEU A 94 4.86 -13.89 -8.26
CA LEU A 94 5.87 -13.72 -7.22
C LEU A 94 6.61 -12.39 -7.35
N GLU A 95 7.00 -11.83 -6.21
CA GLU A 95 7.97 -10.74 -6.14
C GLU A 95 9.40 -11.25 -6.40
N GLU A 96 10.16 -10.54 -7.24
CA GLU A 96 11.52 -10.95 -7.63
C GLU A 96 12.62 -10.17 -6.91
N ASP A 97 13.82 -10.73 -6.88
CA ASP A 97 15.02 -10.03 -6.41
C ASP A 97 15.42 -8.84 -7.31
N ASP A 98 15.07 -8.86 -8.61
CA ASP A 98 15.29 -7.72 -9.50
C ASP A 98 14.47 -6.49 -9.05
N ASP A 99 13.24 -6.71 -8.52
CA ASP A 99 12.44 -5.63 -7.91
C ASP A 99 13.23 -5.01 -6.73
N ARG A 100 14.02 -5.81 -6.00
CA ARG A 100 14.84 -5.34 -4.87
C ARG A 100 16.02 -4.49 -5.32
N ALA A 101 16.73 -4.91 -6.37
CA ALA A 101 17.88 -4.17 -6.90
C ALA A 101 17.47 -2.82 -7.51
N GLU A 102 16.32 -2.78 -8.18
CA GLU A 102 15.75 -1.54 -8.69
C GLU A 102 15.32 -0.62 -7.53
N LEU A 103 14.60 -1.15 -6.53
CA LEU A 103 14.24 -0.38 -5.34
C LEU A 103 15.46 0.08 -4.53
N GLN A 104 16.52 -0.72 -4.49
CA GLN A 104 17.80 -0.32 -3.91
C GLN A 104 18.39 0.90 -4.63
N SER A 105 18.36 0.87 -5.96
CA SER A 105 18.83 1.98 -6.80
C SER A 105 17.98 3.24 -6.56
N MET A 106 16.66 3.09 -6.45
CA MET A 106 15.75 4.18 -6.09
C MET A 106 16.05 4.73 -4.68
N ALA A 107 16.30 3.88 -3.70
CA ALA A 107 16.63 4.31 -2.35
C ALA A 107 17.97 5.06 -2.28
N LEU A 108 18.98 4.63 -3.04
CA LEU A 108 20.24 5.37 -3.18
C LEU A 108 20.03 6.75 -3.82
N ALA A 109 19.23 6.81 -4.90
CA ALA A 109 18.87 8.09 -5.52
C ALA A 109 18.13 9.01 -4.53
N ALA A 110 17.21 8.45 -3.73
CA ALA A 110 16.47 9.20 -2.72
C ALA A 110 17.39 9.77 -1.63
N GLN A 111 18.41 9.04 -1.19
CA GLN A 111 19.39 9.54 -0.22
C GLN A 111 20.17 10.74 -0.77
N GLU A 112 20.59 10.69 -2.03
CA GLU A 112 21.30 11.81 -2.68
C GLU A 112 20.38 13.02 -2.89
N LEU A 113 19.09 12.81 -3.18
CA LEU A 113 18.10 13.88 -3.34
C LEU A 113 17.62 14.48 -2.00
N ARG A 114 17.71 13.73 -0.90
CA ARG A 114 17.30 14.20 0.42
C ARG A 114 18.11 15.42 0.88
N LYS A 115 19.44 15.41 0.68
CA LYS A 115 20.31 16.53 1.06
C LYS A 115 19.95 17.87 0.39
N PRO A 116 19.87 17.97 -0.96
CA PRO A 116 19.50 19.21 -1.62
C PRO A 116 18.07 19.62 -1.28
N LEU A 117 17.13 18.68 -1.15
CA LEU A 117 15.76 19.01 -0.73
C LEU A 117 15.72 19.58 0.69
N SER A 118 16.37 18.95 1.67
CA SER A 118 16.45 19.45 3.05
C SER A 118 17.09 20.84 3.12
N SER A 119 18.06 21.13 2.24
CA SER A 119 18.66 22.47 2.13
C SER A 119 17.64 23.51 1.64
N ILE A 120 16.93 23.22 0.54
CA ILE A 120 15.87 24.10 0.02
C ILE A 120 14.79 24.32 1.08
N MET A 121 14.34 23.23 1.71
CA MET A 121 13.34 23.23 2.75
C MET A 121 13.71 24.11 3.94
N THR A 122 14.92 23.96 4.49
CA THR A 122 15.41 24.80 5.59
C THR A 122 15.36 26.29 5.26
N VAL A 123 15.77 26.65 4.03
CA VAL A 123 15.74 28.04 3.56
C VAL A 123 14.29 28.53 3.43
N THR A 124 13.40 27.73 2.85
CA THR A 124 12.00 28.11 2.67
C THR A 124 11.23 28.17 3.99
N ASP A 125 11.51 27.29 4.95
CA ASP A 125 10.88 27.27 6.27
C ASP A 125 11.23 28.52 7.08
N GLY A 126 12.42 29.10 6.86
CA GLY A 126 12.79 30.40 7.41
C GLY A 126 12.15 31.58 6.68
N LEU A 127 11.98 31.49 5.35
CA LEU A 127 11.46 32.59 4.53
C LEU A 127 9.94 32.72 4.56
N PHE A 128 9.19 31.61 4.52
CA PHE A 128 7.73 31.63 4.42
C PHE A 128 7.03 32.31 5.62
N PRO A 129 7.44 32.07 6.88
CA PRO A 129 6.85 32.77 8.03
C PRO A 129 7.12 34.27 8.01
N LEU A 130 8.31 34.69 7.58
CA LEU A 130 8.67 36.11 7.46
C LEU A 130 7.89 36.82 6.34
N ALA A 131 7.47 36.05 5.34
CA ALA A 131 6.72 36.56 4.21
C ALA A 131 5.22 36.71 4.48
N LYS A 132 4.66 36.09 5.54
CA LYS A 132 3.21 36.15 5.86
C LYS A 132 2.69 37.54 6.23
N SER A 133 3.55 38.44 6.71
CA SER A 133 3.11 39.70 7.34
C SER A 133 2.84 40.86 6.37
N ASP A 134 3.37 40.82 5.14
CA ASP A 134 3.32 41.97 4.19
C ASP A 134 3.19 41.55 2.70
N MET A 135 2.85 40.29 2.40
CA MET A 135 2.71 39.82 1.00
C MET A 135 1.32 40.04 0.42
N ASP A 136 1.28 40.55 -0.81
CA ASP A 136 0.09 40.55 -1.67
C ASP A 136 -0.48 39.13 -1.84
N PRO A 137 -1.82 38.94 -1.91
CA PRO A 137 -2.44 37.61 -2.05
C PRO A 137 -1.90 36.76 -3.19
N SER A 138 -1.45 37.36 -4.30
CA SER A 138 -0.82 36.64 -5.41
C SER A 138 0.49 35.97 -5.01
N MET A 139 1.31 36.65 -4.21
CA MET A 139 2.58 36.11 -3.72
C MET A 139 2.37 35.02 -2.67
N GLN A 140 1.33 35.16 -1.82
CA GLN A 140 0.95 34.11 -0.87
C GLN A 140 0.51 32.83 -1.59
N ASP A 141 -0.23 32.92 -2.69
CA ASP A 141 -0.61 31.75 -3.51
C ASP A 141 0.63 31.08 -4.12
N GLN A 142 1.58 31.86 -4.65
CA GLN A 142 2.82 31.33 -5.21
C GLN A 142 3.67 30.60 -4.15
N VAL A 143 3.81 31.17 -2.96
CA VAL A 143 4.52 30.55 -1.83
C VAL A 143 3.85 29.23 -1.42
N ALA A 144 2.53 29.22 -1.32
CA ALA A 144 1.77 28.03 -0.95
C ALA A 144 1.93 26.91 -1.99
N ARG A 145 1.95 27.25 -3.29
CA ARG A 145 2.23 26.29 -4.38
C ARG A 145 3.65 25.72 -4.31
N ILE A 146 4.65 26.56 -4.06
CA ILE A 146 6.04 26.11 -3.89
C ILE A 146 6.13 25.16 -2.69
N ASN A 147 5.53 25.54 -1.56
CA ASN A 147 5.57 24.72 -0.36
C ASN A 147 4.89 23.36 -0.61
N ARG A 148 3.70 23.34 -1.22
CA ARG A 148 3.04 22.10 -1.65
C ARG A 148 3.96 21.24 -2.53
N GLY A 149 4.65 21.83 -3.50
CA GLY A 149 5.61 21.12 -4.36
C GLY A 149 6.78 20.51 -3.57
N LEU A 150 7.27 21.20 -2.53
CA LEU A 150 8.30 20.67 -1.63
C LEU A 150 7.79 19.45 -0.83
N PHE A 151 6.56 19.51 -0.31
CA PHE A 151 5.92 18.35 0.33
C PHE A 151 5.76 17.18 -0.65
N GLN A 152 5.36 17.43 -1.90
CA GLN A 152 5.26 16.38 -2.93
C GLN A 152 6.62 15.72 -3.20
N MET A 153 7.69 16.51 -3.34
CA MET A 153 9.04 16.00 -3.54
C MET A 153 9.53 15.19 -2.33
N GLN A 154 9.28 15.68 -1.11
CA GLN A 154 9.64 14.97 0.11
C GLN A 154 8.90 13.62 0.18
N ARG A 155 7.60 13.60 -0.14
CA ARG A 155 6.80 12.38 -0.17
C ARG A 155 7.40 11.35 -1.14
N ILE A 156 7.74 11.78 -2.36
CA ILE A 156 8.38 10.93 -3.37
C ILE A 156 9.69 10.33 -2.85
N ILE A 157 10.57 11.17 -2.29
CA ILE A 157 11.87 10.74 -1.76
C ILE A 157 11.71 9.79 -0.58
N CYS A 158 10.79 10.05 0.33
CA CYS A 158 10.49 9.16 1.46
C CYS A 158 9.95 7.82 0.94
N ASN A 159 8.96 7.82 0.05
CA ASN A 159 8.41 6.60 -0.54
C ASN A 159 9.48 5.76 -1.25
N MET A 160 10.41 6.38 -1.98
CA MET A 160 11.54 5.70 -2.62
C MET A 160 12.49 5.06 -1.59
N SER A 161 12.77 5.78 -0.50
CA SER A 161 13.63 5.27 0.58
C SER A 161 12.99 4.08 1.31
N ASP A 162 11.69 4.18 1.58
CA ASP A 162 10.97 3.21 2.41
C ASP A 162 10.51 1.97 1.64
N ALA A 163 10.28 2.09 0.34
CA ALA A 163 9.98 0.95 -0.52
C ALA A 163 11.14 -0.06 -0.55
N TYR A 164 12.39 0.40 -0.42
CA TYR A 164 13.53 -0.50 -0.27
C TYR A 164 13.64 -1.09 1.14
N ARG A 165 13.32 -0.31 2.19
CA ARG A 165 13.28 -0.82 3.56
C ARG A 165 12.31 -1.98 3.73
N TYR A 166 11.19 -2.01 3.00
CA TYR A 166 10.29 -3.19 2.97
C TYR A 166 11.01 -4.52 2.72
N TYR A 167 12.08 -4.53 1.92
CA TYR A 167 12.83 -5.75 1.61
C TYR A 167 13.99 -6.04 2.58
N GLN A 168 14.42 -5.05 3.38
CA GLN A 168 15.50 -5.20 4.35
C GLN A 168 15.03 -5.39 5.80
N ASP A 169 13.94 -4.73 6.18
CA ASP A 169 13.50 -4.60 7.56
C ASP A 169 12.49 -5.71 7.90
N THR A 170 12.97 -6.78 8.53
CA THR A 170 12.12 -7.70 9.31
C THR A 170 11.70 -7.12 10.65
N ASP A 171 12.32 -6.03 11.10
CA ASP A 171 12.06 -5.39 12.39
C ASP A 171 11.13 -4.19 12.23
N ALA A 172 9.82 -4.46 12.13
CA ALA A 172 8.83 -3.43 12.40
C ALA A 172 8.98 -2.96 13.85
N TYR A 173 8.91 -1.65 14.10
CA TYR A 173 8.97 -1.13 15.47
C TYR A 173 7.61 -1.35 16.14
N GLN A 174 7.40 -2.58 16.59
CA GLN A 174 6.13 -3.00 17.14
C GLN A 174 6.11 -2.80 18.64
N GLU A 175 5.15 -2.01 19.07
CA GLU A 175 4.81 -1.84 20.48
C GLU A 175 3.37 -2.27 20.71
N THR A 176 3.06 -2.66 21.94
CA THR A 176 1.67 -2.96 22.31
C THR A 176 0.87 -1.65 22.29
N ARG A 177 -0.03 -1.52 21.32
CA ARG A 177 -0.89 -0.34 21.12
C ARG A 177 -2.35 -0.75 20.98
N ASP A 178 -3.26 0.14 21.37
CA ASP A 178 -4.69 -0.02 21.06
C ASP A 178 -4.92 0.35 19.60
N ILE A 179 -5.13 -0.64 18.74
CA ILE A 179 -5.26 -0.44 17.30
C ILE A 179 -6.51 0.37 16.95
N GLY A 180 -7.58 0.23 17.74
CA GLY A 180 -8.79 1.03 17.56
C GLY A 180 -8.47 2.52 17.73
N ALA A 181 -7.84 2.87 18.85
CA ALA A 181 -7.47 4.25 19.16
C ALA A 181 -6.48 4.85 18.14
N VAL A 182 -5.48 4.08 17.70
CA VAL A 182 -4.52 4.51 16.67
C VAL A 182 -5.25 4.87 15.37
N LEU A 183 -6.14 3.98 14.89
CA LEU A 183 -6.87 4.23 13.65
C LEU A 183 -7.92 5.35 13.82
N ASP A 184 -8.61 5.43 14.96
CA ASP A 184 -9.51 6.54 15.29
C ASP A 184 -8.80 7.89 15.19
N GLU A 185 -7.57 7.99 15.70
CA GLU A 185 -6.75 9.20 15.61
C GLU A 185 -6.39 9.53 14.16
N ILE A 186 -5.85 8.56 13.40
CA ILE A 186 -5.45 8.75 12.01
C ILE A 186 -6.64 9.24 11.16
N PHE A 187 -7.81 8.57 11.25
CA PHE A 187 -8.98 8.94 10.47
C PHE A 187 -9.60 10.26 10.93
N SER A 188 -9.66 10.53 12.23
CA SER A 188 -10.16 11.81 12.77
C SER A 188 -9.29 12.99 12.32
N ASN A 189 -8.00 12.76 12.17
CA ASN A 189 -7.04 13.73 11.69
C ASN A 189 -7.09 13.96 10.18
N ALA A 190 -7.46 12.95 9.38
CA ALA A 190 -7.58 13.05 7.93
C ALA A 190 -8.92 13.66 7.48
N ALA A 191 -10.02 13.39 8.19
CA ALA A 191 -11.37 13.81 7.79
C ALA A 191 -11.54 15.33 7.59
N PRO A 192 -10.95 16.23 8.40
CA PRO A 192 -11.04 17.68 8.17
C PRO A 192 -10.34 18.12 6.88
N LEU A 193 -9.22 17.49 6.52
CA LEU A 193 -8.45 17.81 5.32
C LEU A 193 -9.21 17.39 4.05
N LEU A 194 -9.79 16.20 4.05
CA LEU A 194 -10.59 15.69 2.94
C LEU A 194 -11.87 16.50 2.72
N ARG A 195 -12.51 16.99 3.80
CA ARG A 195 -13.65 17.90 3.69
C ARG A 195 -13.33 19.21 2.96
N GLN A 196 -12.08 19.67 2.96
CA GLN A 196 -11.71 20.88 2.22
C GLN A 196 -11.69 20.71 0.70
N ILE A 197 -11.64 19.46 0.23
CA ILE A 197 -11.72 19.10 -1.20
C ILE A 197 -13.06 18.43 -1.54
N SER A 198 -14.09 18.68 -0.73
CA SER A 198 -15.43 18.10 -0.87
C SER A 198 -15.45 16.57 -0.87
N ILE A 199 -14.55 15.92 -0.12
CA ILE A 199 -14.61 14.47 0.08
C ILE A 199 -15.07 14.18 1.50
N ASP A 200 -16.17 13.42 1.61
CA ASP A 200 -16.68 12.97 2.90
C ASP A 200 -16.02 11.66 3.32
N LEU A 201 -15.38 11.67 4.49
CA LEU A 201 -14.75 10.50 5.09
C LEU A 201 -15.54 10.06 6.32
N HIS A 202 -16.07 8.84 6.26
CA HIS A 202 -16.75 8.19 7.39
C HIS A 202 -15.92 7.02 7.88
N TYR A 203 -15.47 7.08 9.14
CA TYR A 203 -14.79 5.96 9.80
C TYR A 203 -15.66 5.35 10.88
N THR A 204 -15.77 4.03 10.87
CA THR A 204 -16.38 3.24 11.94
C THR A 204 -15.33 2.34 12.58
N GLY A 205 -14.87 2.73 13.77
CA GLY A 205 -13.92 1.97 14.58
C GLY A 205 -14.54 0.81 15.35
N LEU A 206 -13.75 0.20 16.22
CA LEU A 206 -14.19 -0.85 17.15
C LEU A 206 -14.74 -0.24 18.44
N GLN A 207 -15.70 -0.91 19.06
CA GLN A 207 -16.19 -0.52 20.39
C GLN A 207 -15.31 -1.06 21.53
N GLU A 208 -14.58 -2.14 21.28
CA GLU A 208 -13.65 -2.75 22.22
C GLU A 208 -12.21 -2.32 21.90
N SER A 209 -11.44 -1.98 22.93
CA SER A 209 -9.99 -1.76 22.81
C SER A 209 -9.28 -3.07 22.51
N ILE A 210 -8.41 -3.05 21.48
CA ILE A 210 -7.64 -4.23 21.08
C ILE A 210 -6.16 -3.87 21.13
N PHE A 211 -5.49 -4.37 22.17
CA PHE A 211 -4.07 -4.21 22.36
C PHE A 211 -3.29 -5.32 21.64
N CYS A 212 -2.48 -4.95 20.66
CA CYS A 212 -1.53 -5.86 20.03
C CYS A 212 -0.28 -5.12 19.55
N LEU A 213 0.72 -5.90 19.13
CA LEU A 213 1.95 -5.40 18.54
C LEU A 213 1.65 -4.65 17.24
N ALA A 214 1.98 -3.36 17.22
CA ALA A 214 1.83 -2.52 16.04
C ALA A 214 2.91 -1.45 15.92
N ASP A 215 3.20 -1.13 14.65
CA ASP A 215 4.06 -0.06 14.20
C ASP A 215 3.15 1.07 13.69
N GLU A 216 2.92 2.05 14.56
CA GLU A 216 1.98 3.16 14.35
C GLU A 216 2.33 3.99 13.10
N GLU A 217 3.62 4.26 12.88
CA GLU A 217 4.11 5.02 11.73
C GLU A 217 3.79 4.29 10.42
N LYS A 218 4.03 2.97 10.35
CA LYS A 218 3.66 2.17 9.18
C LYS A 218 2.14 2.16 8.96
N LEU A 219 1.34 2.11 10.02
CA LEU A 219 -0.13 2.13 9.92
C LEU A 219 -0.63 3.48 9.41
N GLU A 220 -0.17 4.58 9.99
CA GLU A 220 -0.53 5.93 9.54
C GLU A 220 -0.21 6.11 8.06
N ARG A 221 1.00 5.73 7.65
CA ARG A 221 1.43 5.83 6.25
C ARG A 221 0.60 4.97 5.32
N ALA A 222 0.30 3.73 5.71
CA ALA A 222 -0.56 2.86 4.92
C ALA A 222 -1.94 3.48 4.75
N VAL A 223 -2.57 3.94 5.84
CA VAL A 223 -3.90 4.58 5.80
C VAL A 223 -3.88 5.83 4.92
N ASN A 224 -2.90 6.72 5.08
CA ASN A 224 -2.81 7.92 4.26
C ASN A 224 -2.57 7.60 2.77
N ASN A 225 -1.82 6.54 2.45
CA ASN A 225 -1.66 6.08 1.07
C ASN A 225 -2.96 5.46 0.52
N ILE A 226 -3.72 4.72 1.33
CA ILE A 226 -5.03 4.20 0.94
C ILE A 226 -5.99 5.36 0.64
N LEU A 227 -6.06 6.37 1.52
CA LEU A 227 -6.90 7.56 1.34
C LEU A 227 -6.49 8.38 0.11
N SER A 228 -5.19 8.63 -0.06
CA SER A 228 -4.64 9.30 -1.24
C SER A 228 -5.05 8.59 -2.53
N ASN A 229 -4.94 7.26 -2.56
CA ASN A 229 -5.34 6.46 -3.72
C ASN A 229 -6.85 6.53 -3.97
N ALA A 230 -7.68 6.47 -2.93
CA ALA A 230 -9.13 6.59 -3.07
C ALA A 230 -9.51 7.93 -3.71
N VAL A 231 -8.96 9.05 -3.20
CA VAL A 231 -9.29 10.39 -3.69
C VAL A 231 -8.81 10.64 -5.13
N LYS A 232 -7.62 10.16 -5.51
CA LYS A 232 -7.05 10.39 -6.86
C LYS A 232 -7.95 9.94 -8.01
N PHE A 233 -8.76 8.90 -7.78
CA PHE A 233 -9.63 8.30 -8.78
C PHE A 233 -11.11 8.54 -8.50
N MET A 234 -11.42 9.47 -7.58
CA MET A 234 -12.76 9.81 -7.15
C MET A 234 -13.32 10.99 -7.96
N PRO A 235 -14.62 10.99 -8.32
CA PRO A 235 -15.28 12.20 -8.82
C PRO A 235 -15.36 13.29 -7.74
N ALA A 236 -15.71 14.52 -8.13
CA ALA A 236 -16.05 15.56 -7.16
C ALA A 236 -17.24 15.12 -6.28
N ASP A 237 -17.25 15.53 -5.01
CA ASP A 237 -18.26 15.19 -4.00
C ASP A 237 -18.35 13.69 -3.66
N GLY A 238 -17.23 12.98 -3.76
CA GLY A 238 -17.16 11.55 -3.46
C GLY A 238 -17.14 11.23 -1.96
N THR A 239 -17.39 9.96 -1.65
CA THR A 239 -17.48 9.47 -0.28
C THR A 239 -16.52 8.30 -0.08
N ILE A 240 -15.80 8.33 1.03
CA ILE A 240 -14.94 7.25 1.50
C ILE A 240 -15.53 6.67 2.78
N GLU A 241 -15.81 5.37 2.77
CA GLU A 241 -16.25 4.63 3.95
C GLU A 241 -15.14 3.72 4.43
N ALA A 242 -14.60 4.01 5.62
CA ALA A 242 -13.62 3.19 6.30
C ALA A 242 -14.27 2.47 7.49
N LYS A 243 -13.94 1.19 7.67
CA LYS A 243 -14.47 0.37 8.76
C LYS A 243 -13.42 -0.58 9.28
N LEU A 244 -13.26 -0.62 10.60
CA LEU A 244 -12.46 -1.62 11.29
C LEU A 244 -13.39 -2.69 11.87
N THR A 245 -13.14 -3.96 11.54
CA THR A 245 -13.86 -5.09 12.13
C THR A 245 -12.89 -6.14 12.62
N ARG A 246 -13.30 -6.91 13.64
CA ARG A 246 -12.56 -8.05 14.15
C ARG A 246 -13.23 -9.35 13.72
N ARG A 247 -12.45 -10.32 13.24
CA ARG A 247 -12.89 -11.70 13.08
C ARG A 247 -11.83 -12.62 13.68
N GLY A 248 -12.14 -13.25 14.81
CA GLY A 248 -11.18 -14.08 15.55
C GLY A 248 -9.94 -13.29 16.00
N GLN A 249 -8.78 -13.69 15.50
CA GLN A 249 -7.47 -13.07 15.78
C GLN A 249 -7.00 -12.13 14.67
N THR A 250 -7.90 -11.71 13.78
CA THR A 250 -7.56 -10.83 12.66
C THR A 250 -8.44 -9.59 12.68
N LEU A 251 -7.81 -8.43 12.51
CA LEU A 251 -8.47 -7.16 12.25
C LEU A 251 -8.56 -6.93 10.75
N TYR A 252 -9.69 -6.41 10.29
CA TYR A 252 -9.95 -6.08 8.90
C TYR A 252 -10.25 -4.58 8.84
N LEU A 253 -9.30 -3.82 8.30
CA LEU A 253 -9.52 -2.43 7.92
C LEU A 253 -9.97 -2.41 6.46
N THR A 254 -11.25 -2.11 6.26
CA THR A 254 -11.84 -1.97 4.94
C THR A 254 -12.02 -0.50 4.61
N VAL A 255 -11.56 -0.07 3.44
CA VAL A 255 -11.81 1.27 2.89
C VAL A 255 -12.52 1.10 1.56
N GLN A 256 -13.69 1.71 1.43
CA GLN A 256 -14.53 1.68 0.23
C GLN A 256 -14.66 3.07 -0.37
N ASP A 257 -14.68 3.13 -1.69
CA ASP A 257 -14.83 4.37 -2.43
C ASP A 257 -15.69 4.21 -3.69
N ASN A 258 -16.34 5.29 -4.09
CA ASN A 258 -17.16 5.37 -5.30
C ASN A 258 -16.37 5.85 -6.54
N GLY A 259 -15.05 5.81 -6.51
CA GLY A 259 -14.20 6.21 -7.63
C GLY A 259 -14.13 5.16 -8.75
N SER A 260 -13.32 5.42 -9.78
CA SER A 260 -12.98 4.41 -10.80
C SER A 260 -11.99 3.35 -10.28
N GLY A 261 -11.29 3.66 -9.18
CA GLY A 261 -10.44 2.73 -8.44
C GLY A 261 -9.09 2.42 -9.08
N VAL A 262 -8.19 1.85 -8.27
CA VAL A 262 -6.86 1.37 -8.69
C VAL A 262 -6.95 -0.04 -9.33
N LEU A 263 -8.04 -0.77 -9.09
CA LEU A 263 -8.19 -2.17 -9.50
C LEU A 263 -8.16 -2.37 -11.02
N GLU A 264 -8.78 -1.46 -11.79
CA GLU A 264 -8.79 -1.51 -13.27
C GLU A 264 -7.37 -1.34 -13.84
N ALA A 265 -6.61 -0.39 -13.28
CA ALA A 265 -5.22 -0.15 -13.66
C ALA A 265 -4.31 -1.31 -13.22
N LEU A 266 -4.53 -1.89 -12.04
CA LEU A 266 -3.76 -3.03 -11.55
C LEU A 266 -4.00 -4.29 -12.37
N ARG A 267 -5.25 -4.60 -12.76
CA ARG A 267 -5.59 -5.72 -13.65
C ARG A 267 -4.83 -5.64 -14.98
N SER A 268 -4.62 -4.44 -15.53
CA SER A 268 -3.80 -4.24 -16.73
C SER A 268 -2.28 -4.41 -16.48
N SER A 269 -1.82 -4.14 -15.26
CA SER A 269 -0.40 -4.24 -14.86
C SER A 269 0.07 -5.66 -14.53
N VAL A 270 -0.84 -6.58 -14.19
CA VAL A 270 -0.56 -8.02 -14.00
C VAL A 270 0.06 -8.63 -15.26
N TYR A 271 -0.30 -8.12 -16.45
CA TYR A 271 0.24 -8.54 -17.74
C TYR A 271 1.48 -7.76 -18.20
N THR A 272 1.78 -6.65 -17.53
CA THR A 272 2.85 -5.74 -17.92
C THR A 272 3.29 -4.94 -16.72
N ARG A 273 4.49 -5.22 -16.20
CA ARG A 273 5.27 -4.17 -15.57
C ARG A 273 6.56 -3.98 -16.35
N PHE A 274 6.78 -2.71 -16.72
CA PHE A 274 7.94 -2.12 -17.41
C PHE A 274 8.04 -2.13 -18.94
N ARG A 275 7.09 -2.69 -19.71
CA ARG A 275 7.16 -2.61 -21.19
C ARG A 275 6.09 -1.77 -21.90
N ARG A 276 5.21 -1.11 -21.16
CA ARG A 276 4.63 0.15 -21.63
C ARG A 276 5.28 1.24 -20.82
N GLU A 277 5.91 2.18 -21.52
CA GLU A 277 6.10 3.53 -20.99
C GLU A 277 4.82 3.87 -20.22
N PRO A 278 4.88 4.25 -18.93
CA PRO A 278 3.73 4.90 -18.34
C PRO A 278 3.37 5.99 -19.34
N SER A 279 2.15 5.98 -19.87
CA SER A 279 1.72 7.07 -20.71
C SER A 279 1.96 8.31 -19.86
N LEU A 280 2.98 9.10 -20.24
CA LEU A 280 3.35 10.37 -19.62
C LEU A 280 2.17 11.38 -19.66
N GLU A 281 1.03 10.95 -20.21
CA GLU A 281 -0.20 11.68 -20.45
C GLU A 281 -1.20 11.65 -19.27
N ASP A 282 -1.05 10.78 -18.26
CA ASP A 282 -1.95 10.77 -17.08
C ASP A 282 -1.21 11.04 -15.76
N SER A 283 -1.21 12.31 -15.35
CA SER A 283 -0.57 12.82 -14.15
C SER A 283 -1.12 12.24 -12.83
N ARG A 284 -2.18 11.44 -12.85
CA ARG A 284 -2.73 10.77 -11.67
C ARG A 284 -1.90 9.57 -11.22
N PHE A 285 -1.09 9.00 -12.12
CA PHE A 285 -0.23 7.86 -11.82
C PHE A 285 1.12 8.34 -11.29
N GLY A 286 1.30 8.26 -9.97
CA GLY A 286 2.61 8.43 -9.34
C GLY A 286 3.56 7.25 -9.63
N ILE A 287 4.75 7.25 -9.01
CA ILE A 287 5.82 6.23 -9.15
C ILE A 287 5.42 4.78 -8.74
N GLY A 288 4.17 4.53 -8.37
CA GLY A 288 3.66 3.18 -8.08
C GLY A 288 4.14 2.57 -6.76
N LEU A 289 4.64 3.38 -5.82
CA LEU A 289 5.18 2.93 -4.53
C LEU A 289 4.13 2.83 -3.40
N GLY A 290 2.98 3.49 -3.54
CA GLY A 290 1.95 3.50 -2.48
C GLY A 290 1.44 2.09 -2.11
N MET A 291 1.25 1.21 -3.10
CA MET A 291 0.84 -0.18 -2.84
C MET A 291 1.94 -0.98 -2.13
N VAL A 292 3.22 -0.70 -2.41
CA VAL A 292 4.34 -1.34 -1.71
C VAL A 292 4.31 -0.97 -0.23
N LEU A 293 4.03 0.29 0.11
CA LEU A 293 3.92 0.74 1.50
C LEU A 293 2.73 0.11 2.25
N ILE A 294 1.56 0.04 1.61
CA ILE A 294 0.37 -0.60 2.20
C ILE A 294 0.65 -2.07 2.49
N ARG A 295 1.25 -2.78 1.52
CA ARG A 295 1.62 -4.19 1.68
C ARG A 295 2.72 -4.40 2.71
N SER A 296 3.68 -3.48 2.78
CA SER A 296 4.72 -3.49 3.81
C SER A 296 4.12 -3.38 5.21
N ALA A 297 3.19 -2.45 5.41
CA ALA A 297 2.48 -2.32 6.68
C ALA A 297 1.67 -3.58 7.00
N ALA A 298 0.89 -4.10 6.05
CA ALA A 298 0.12 -5.34 6.27
C ALA A 298 1.03 -6.52 6.63
N SER A 299 2.09 -6.75 5.86
CA SER A 299 3.04 -7.85 6.08
C SER A 299 3.76 -7.72 7.42
N ALA A 300 4.21 -6.51 7.79
CA ALA A 300 4.79 -6.23 9.10
C ALA A 300 3.86 -6.64 10.25
N HIS A 301 2.55 -6.40 10.08
CA HIS A 301 1.52 -6.78 11.05
C HIS A 301 0.96 -8.20 10.84
N GLY A 302 1.61 -9.02 10.00
CA GLY A 302 1.21 -10.41 9.78
C GLY A 302 -0.09 -10.59 9.01
N GLY A 303 -0.52 -9.57 8.28
CA GLY A 303 -1.73 -9.61 7.47
C GLY A 303 -1.45 -9.62 5.97
N THR A 304 -2.47 -9.20 5.24
CA THR A 304 -2.62 -9.26 3.79
C THR A 304 -3.37 -8.04 3.29
N VAL A 305 -3.38 -7.84 1.98
CA VAL A 305 -4.15 -6.77 1.34
C VAL A 305 -5.01 -7.37 0.24
N LEU A 306 -6.32 -7.14 0.29
CA LEU A 306 -7.25 -7.51 -0.76
C LEU A 306 -7.76 -6.24 -1.45
N LEU A 307 -7.68 -6.22 -2.77
CA LEU A 307 -8.32 -5.23 -3.61
C LEU A 307 -9.43 -5.91 -4.39
N ASP A 308 -10.67 -5.49 -4.20
CA ASP A 308 -11.82 -6.02 -4.91
C ASP A 308 -12.88 -4.95 -5.17
N ARG A 309 -14.02 -5.37 -5.72
CA ARG A 309 -15.22 -4.53 -5.79
C ARG A 309 -16.28 -5.07 -4.83
N THR A 310 -17.06 -4.16 -4.25
CA THR A 310 -18.25 -4.53 -3.50
C THR A 310 -19.33 -5.04 -4.46
N LYS A 311 -20.37 -5.69 -3.90
CA LYS A 311 -21.52 -6.13 -4.71
C LYS A 311 -22.22 -4.96 -5.40
N ASP A 312 -22.15 -3.78 -4.79
CA ASP A 312 -22.73 -2.53 -5.28
C ASP A 312 -21.79 -1.80 -6.26
N GLY A 313 -20.64 -2.40 -6.59
CA GLY A 313 -19.71 -1.90 -7.61
C GLY A 313 -18.68 -0.88 -7.12
N LEU A 314 -18.67 -0.56 -5.82
CA LEU A 314 -17.67 0.33 -5.19
C LEU A 314 -16.30 -0.36 -5.16
N ASN A 315 -15.23 0.42 -5.22
CA ASN A 315 -13.89 -0.15 -4.99
C ASN A 315 -13.72 -0.40 -3.51
N ARG A 316 -12.97 -1.45 -3.18
CA ARG A 316 -12.70 -1.80 -1.80
C ARG A 316 -11.27 -2.29 -1.65
N LEU A 317 -10.57 -1.68 -0.72
CA LEU A 317 -9.29 -2.15 -0.20
C LEU A 317 -9.52 -2.68 1.20
N THR A 318 -9.14 -3.94 1.44
CA THR A 318 -9.14 -4.54 2.77
C THR A 318 -7.73 -4.88 3.18
N MET A 319 -7.22 -4.20 4.21
CA MET A 319 -5.95 -4.54 4.84
C MET A 319 -6.25 -5.35 6.11
N THR A 320 -5.57 -6.47 6.28
CA THR A 320 -5.68 -7.28 7.49
C THR A 320 -4.49 -7.06 8.42
N LEU A 321 -4.72 -7.23 9.73
CA LEU A 321 -3.69 -7.20 10.75
C LEU A 321 -3.91 -8.37 11.71
N SER A 322 -2.85 -9.13 11.99
CA SER A 322 -2.91 -10.19 13.00
C SER A 322 -2.84 -9.60 14.39
N ILE A 323 -3.76 -9.99 15.28
CA ILE A 323 -3.72 -9.66 16.70
C ILE A 323 -2.62 -10.50 17.35
N ARG A 324 -1.42 -9.94 17.43
CA ARG A 324 -0.25 -10.57 18.06
C ARG A 324 -0.01 -9.93 19.42
N GLN A 325 -0.16 -10.71 20.49
CA GLN A 325 0.21 -10.27 21.83
C GLN A 325 1.67 -10.65 22.09
N ASN A 326 2.41 -9.78 22.78
CA ASN A 326 3.73 -10.15 23.26
C ASN A 326 3.57 -11.11 24.46
N THR A 327 3.93 -12.38 24.28
CA THR A 327 3.87 -13.39 25.36
C THR A 327 4.90 -13.10 26.47
N GLU A 328 5.92 -12.29 26.17
CA GLU A 328 6.86 -11.77 27.15
C GLU A 328 6.58 -10.28 27.33
N SER A 329 5.79 -9.93 28.35
CA SER A 329 5.68 -8.57 28.86
C SER A 329 7.00 -8.12 29.48
N ILE A 330 8.05 -7.99 28.66
CA ILE A 330 9.21 -7.17 29.00
C ILE A 330 8.71 -5.76 28.74
N VAL A 331 8.44 -5.04 29.83
CA VAL A 331 8.46 -3.58 29.85
C VAL A 331 9.85 -3.19 29.35
N ARG A 332 10.02 -3.10 28.03
CA ARG A 332 11.13 -2.36 27.45
C ARG A 332 10.76 -0.94 27.78
N THR A 333 11.55 -0.30 28.65
CA THR A 333 11.64 1.17 28.66
C THR A 333 11.61 1.60 27.21
N PRO A 334 10.79 2.59 26.80
CA PRO A 334 10.82 3.06 25.42
C PRO A 334 12.21 3.61 25.20
N THR A 335 13.12 2.77 24.74
CA THR A 335 14.26 3.22 23.98
C THR A 335 13.60 3.68 22.71
N ARG A 336 13.14 4.95 22.76
CA ARG A 336 12.90 5.77 21.60
C ARG A 336 14.28 5.87 20.96
N THR A 337 14.71 4.81 20.28
CA THR A 337 15.59 4.95 19.15
C THR A 337 14.84 5.95 18.31
N LEU A 338 15.30 7.20 18.33
CA LEU A 338 14.78 8.29 17.53
C LEU A 338 14.97 7.84 16.09
N HIS A 339 14.00 7.08 15.58
CA HIS A 339 13.84 6.92 14.16
C HIS A 339 13.56 8.33 13.66
N PRO A 340 14.38 8.83 12.72
CA PRO A 340 14.15 10.14 12.16
C PRO A 340 12.76 10.12 11.55
N ASP A 341 11.87 10.95 12.09
CA ASP A 341 10.55 11.20 11.55
C ASP A 341 10.65 11.39 10.03
N TYR A 342 9.94 10.57 9.26
CA TYR A 342 9.97 10.63 7.80
C TYR A 342 9.43 11.96 7.26
N ALA A 343 8.61 12.66 8.04
CA ALA A 343 8.16 14.01 7.72
C ALA A 343 9.13 15.10 8.20
N GLY A 344 10.13 14.77 9.01
CA GLY A 344 11.15 15.73 9.46
C GLY A 344 10.54 16.94 10.16
N GLU A 345 9.69 16.71 11.17
CA GLU A 345 8.93 17.71 11.96
C GLU A 345 7.71 18.33 11.26
N ARG A 346 7.43 17.91 10.02
CA ARG A 346 6.27 18.40 9.25
C ARG A 346 5.04 17.54 9.46
N ASP A 347 3.89 18.08 9.09
CA ASP A 347 2.63 17.35 9.18
C ASP A 347 2.60 16.17 8.18
N HIS A 348 2.58 14.95 8.71
CA HIS A 348 2.51 13.68 7.95
C HIS A 348 1.36 13.65 6.93
N ARG A 349 0.25 14.29 7.25
CA ARG A 349 -0.96 14.26 6.42
C ARG A 349 -0.82 15.23 5.26
N LEU A 350 -0.29 16.43 5.51
CA LEU A 350 0.05 17.36 4.44
C LEU A 350 1.09 16.77 3.50
N LEU A 351 2.00 15.93 4.00
CA LEU A 351 2.95 15.19 3.20
C LEU A 351 2.26 14.12 2.33
N GLU A 352 1.52 13.20 2.95
CA GLU A 352 0.91 12.06 2.27
C GLU A 352 -0.37 12.41 1.48
N LEU A 353 -0.92 13.61 1.63
CA LEU A 353 -2.07 14.08 0.84
C LEU A 353 -1.68 15.24 -0.08
N SER A 354 -0.38 15.54 -0.21
CA SER A 354 0.15 16.65 -1.04
C SER A 354 -0.22 16.62 -2.52
N GLU A 355 -0.50 15.44 -3.07
CA GLU A 355 -0.96 15.31 -4.45
C GLU A 355 -2.42 15.75 -4.62
N ILE A 356 -3.25 15.61 -3.58
CA ILE A 356 -4.71 15.86 -3.65
C ILE A 356 -5.15 17.14 -2.96
N LEU A 357 -4.41 17.62 -1.96
CA LEU A 357 -4.78 18.80 -1.19
C LEU A 357 -4.48 20.10 -1.94
N PRO A 358 -5.31 21.14 -1.76
CA PRO A 358 -5.15 22.44 -2.40
C PRO A 358 -3.91 23.17 -1.85
N ALA A 359 -3.33 24.07 -2.64
CA ALA A 359 -2.07 24.73 -2.28
C ALA A 359 -2.23 25.62 -1.03
N GLU A 360 -3.43 26.15 -0.81
CA GLU A 360 -3.80 27.06 0.27
C GLU A 360 -3.60 26.45 1.67
N LEU A 361 -3.55 25.13 1.77
CA LEU A 361 -3.23 24.40 3.00
C LEU A 361 -1.74 24.39 3.37
N TYR A 362 -0.88 24.82 2.45
CA TYR A 362 0.58 24.82 2.60
C TYR A 362 1.13 26.24 2.82
N LYS A 363 0.32 27.15 3.36
CA LYS A 363 0.70 28.55 3.60
C LYS A 363 1.63 28.73 4.79
#